data_AF-A0A257TLE4-F1
#
_entry.id   AF-A0A257TLE4-F1
#
_cell.length_a   1.000
_cell.length_b   1.000
_cell.length_c   1.000
_cell.angle_alpha   90.00
_cell.angle_beta   90.00
_cell.angle_gamma   90.00
#
_symmetry.space_group_name_H-M   'P 1'
#
loop_
_entity.id
_entity.type
_entity.pdbx_description
1 polymer ?
#
loop_
_entity_poly.entity_id
_entity_poly.type
_entity_poly.pdbx_seq_one_letter_code
_entity_poly.pdbx_strand_id
1 'polypeptide(L)'
;MVGRGTLIVILGFSLIFAVSSQYWNRNRVAATENLLQYYDATVARNIAESASNLGADSLFWDFNTTGLNLTGSLSGGTYSTTTALISGPDSNVTLTAVGSYQGLDDSVIILLRRYYFSMFAVNVQTMSGAAWATGDTIQGPLHVEGDLNTSGSPVFEGEVTIAGKLNASPVYSPGPPPSGPIFEDNLLTGISVP
;
A
#
# COMPACT_ATOMS: atom_id res chain seq x y z
N MET A 1 -42.75 -60.48 29.10
CA MET A 1 -42.37 -60.23 27.69
C MET A 1 -41.75 -58.83 27.44
N VAL A 2 -41.71 -57.93 28.43
CA VAL A 2 -41.19 -56.55 28.26
C VAL A 2 -39.68 -56.47 27.97
N GLY A 3 -38.86 -57.40 28.48
CA GLY A 3 -37.39 -57.34 28.36
C GLY A 3 -36.79 -57.68 26.98
N ARG A 4 -37.53 -58.35 26.08
CA ARG A 4 -37.03 -58.69 24.73
C ARG A 4 -37.18 -57.53 23.75
N GLY A 5 -38.24 -56.72 23.90
CA GLY A 5 -38.45 -55.53 23.08
C GLY A 5 -37.46 -54.41 23.40
N THR A 6 -37.15 -54.19 24.68
CA THR A 6 -36.15 -53.19 25.10
C THR A 6 -34.74 -53.50 24.61
N LEU A 7 -34.35 -54.78 24.50
CA LEU A 7 -33.05 -55.19 23.94
C LEU A 7 -32.88 -54.76 22.48
N ILE A 8 -33.92 -54.92 21.65
CA ILE A 8 -33.89 -54.52 20.24
C ILE A 8 -33.77 -52.99 20.13
N VAL A 9 -34.46 -52.25 20.99
CA VAL A 9 -34.39 -50.78 21.01
C VAL A 9 -32.99 -50.29 21.40
N ILE A 10 -32.38 -50.89 22.43
CA ILE A 10 -31.01 -50.52 22.86
C ILE A 10 -30.00 -50.80 21.75
N LEU A 11 -30.11 -51.96 21.08
CA LEU A 11 -29.26 -52.31 19.94
C LEU A 11 -29.45 -51.34 18.76
N GLY A 12 -30.70 -51.00 18.43
CA GLY A 12 -31.02 -50.04 17.38
C GLY A 12 -30.45 -48.66 17.65
N PHE A 13 -30.63 -48.13 18.87
CA PHE A 13 -30.05 -46.85 19.26
C PHE A 13 -28.52 -46.89 19.25
N SER A 14 -27.91 -47.97 19.74
CA SER A 14 -26.45 -48.13 19.72
C SER A 14 -25.90 -48.08 18.30
N LEU A 15 -26.56 -48.75 17.34
CA LEU A 15 -26.18 -48.73 15.95
C LEU A 15 -26.31 -47.33 15.33
N ILE A 16 -27.44 -46.65 15.58
CA ILE A 16 -27.69 -45.28 15.08
C ILE A 16 -26.63 -44.32 15.62
N PHE A 17 -26.32 -44.38 16.92
CA PHE A 17 -25.28 -43.55 17.52
C PHE A 17 -23.89 -43.88 17.02
N ALA A 18 -23.58 -45.15 16.74
CA ALA A 18 -22.29 -45.54 16.15
C ALA A 18 -22.10 -44.93 14.75
N VAL A 19 -23.12 -45.03 13.89
CA VAL A 19 -23.08 -44.43 12.54
C VAL A 19 -23.05 -42.90 12.62
N SER A 20 -23.86 -42.31 13.49
CA SER A 20 -23.90 -40.86 13.70
C SER A 20 -22.56 -40.32 14.22
N SER A 21 -21.90 -41.06 15.12
CA SER A 21 -20.57 -40.73 15.65
C SER A 21 -19.52 -40.72 14.54
N GLN A 22 -19.52 -41.72 13.66
CA GLN A 22 -18.61 -41.75 12.51
C GLN A 22 -18.87 -40.58 11.54
N TYR A 23 -20.14 -40.26 11.28
CA TYR A 23 -20.52 -39.13 10.42
C TYR A 23 -20.04 -37.80 11.01
N TRP A 24 -20.26 -37.56 12.31
CA TRP A 24 -19.79 -36.35 12.98
C TRP A 24 -18.28 -36.25 13.03
N ASN A 25 -17.58 -37.38 13.22
CA ASN A 25 -16.13 -37.36 13.24
C ASN A 25 -15.55 -36.96 11.88
N ARG A 26 -16.11 -37.47 10.78
CA ARG A 26 -15.72 -37.05 9.42
C ARG A 26 -15.96 -35.56 9.19
N ASN A 27 -17.11 -35.05 9.60
CA ASN A 27 -17.41 -33.62 9.46
C ASN A 27 -16.48 -32.73 10.30
N ARG A 28 -16.08 -33.17 11.50
CA ARG A 28 -15.12 -32.44 12.35
C ARG A 28 -13.72 -32.38 11.72
N VAL A 29 -13.26 -33.50 11.16
CA VAL A 29 -11.96 -33.54 10.45
C VAL A 29 -12.00 -32.62 9.24
N ALA A 30 -13.02 -32.73 8.39
CA ALA A 30 -13.17 -31.87 7.21
C ALA A 30 -13.29 -30.38 7.58
N ALA A 31 -14.01 -30.04 8.65
CA ALA A 31 -14.10 -28.66 9.12
C ALA A 31 -12.75 -28.11 9.60
N THR A 32 -11.93 -28.95 10.23
CA THR A 32 -10.58 -28.57 10.68
C THR A 32 -9.64 -28.38 9.50
N GLU A 33 -9.67 -29.28 8.52
CA GLU A 33 -8.87 -29.18 7.29
C GLU A 33 -9.23 -27.91 6.51
N ASN A 34 -10.52 -27.61 6.35
CA ASN A 34 -10.98 -26.38 5.71
C ASN A 34 -10.48 -25.14 6.47
N LEU A 35 -10.58 -25.13 7.80
CA LEU A 35 -10.10 -24.02 8.63
C LEU A 35 -8.60 -23.77 8.43
N LEU A 36 -7.79 -24.83 8.40
CA LEU A 36 -6.35 -24.73 8.14
C LEU A 36 -6.07 -24.18 6.73
N GLN A 37 -6.80 -24.68 5.72
CA GLN A 37 -6.65 -24.18 4.36
C GLN A 37 -7.00 -22.70 4.23
N TYR A 38 -8.09 -22.24 4.87
CA TYR A 38 -8.44 -20.82 4.89
C TYR A 38 -7.39 -19.97 5.62
N TYR A 39 -6.85 -20.49 6.72
CA TYR A 39 -5.77 -19.81 7.45
C TYR A 39 -4.53 -19.66 6.56
N ASP A 40 -4.06 -20.74 5.96
CA ASP A 40 -2.86 -20.73 5.11
C ASP A 40 -3.04 -19.80 3.89
N ALA A 41 -4.21 -19.83 3.24
CA ALA A 41 -4.56 -18.93 2.15
C ALA A 41 -4.60 -17.45 2.61
N THR A 42 -5.13 -17.18 3.81
CA THR A 42 -5.14 -15.82 4.37
C THR A 42 -3.73 -15.31 4.65
N VAL A 43 -2.83 -16.18 5.13
CA VAL A 43 -1.43 -15.82 5.33
C VAL A 43 -0.74 -15.54 3.99
N ALA A 44 -0.94 -16.37 2.97
CA ALA A 44 -0.42 -16.14 1.61
C ALA A 44 -0.91 -14.80 1.04
N ARG A 45 -2.20 -14.47 1.23
CA ARG A 45 -2.78 -13.18 0.85
C ARG A 45 -2.12 -12.01 1.55
N ASN A 46 -1.98 -12.07 2.88
CA ASN A 46 -1.33 -10.99 3.65
C ASN A 46 0.13 -10.78 3.24
N ILE A 47 0.84 -11.86 2.89
CA ILE A 47 2.19 -11.78 2.34
C ILE A 47 2.17 -11.06 0.98
N ALA A 48 1.24 -11.43 0.08
CA ALA A 48 1.09 -10.78 -1.22
C ALA A 48 0.75 -9.28 -1.08
N GLU A 49 -0.13 -8.90 -0.15
CA GLU A 49 -0.48 -7.50 0.14
C GLU A 49 0.75 -6.72 0.66
N SER A 50 1.52 -7.32 1.57
CA SER A 50 2.75 -6.70 2.06
C SER A 50 3.80 -6.55 0.96
N ALA A 51 3.96 -7.57 0.12
CA ALA A 51 4.86 -7.54 -1.03
C ALA A 51 4.43 -6.52 -2.10
N SER A 52 3.13 -6.25 -2.22
CA SER A 52 2.61 -5.19 -3.09
C SER A 52 2.99 -3.79 -2.57
N ASN A 53 2.93 -3.57 -1.26
CA ASN A 53 3.35 -2.31 -0.64
C ASN A 53 4.86 -2.09 -0.80
N LEU A 54 5.66 -3.13 -0.57
CA LEU A 54 7.12 -3.07 -0.78
C LEU A 54 7.48 -2.78 -2.23
N GLY A 55 6.76 -3.40 -3.18
CA GLY A 55 6.98 -3.15 -4.59
C GLY A 55 6.55 -1.75 -5.02
N ALA A 56 5.43 -1.26 -4.51
CA ALA A 56 4.96 0.11 -4.76
C ALA A 56 5.95 1.16 -4.22
N ASP A 57 6.48 0.96 -3.01
CA ASP A 57 7.51 1.83 -2.43
C ASP A 57 8.81 1.80 -3.25
N SER A 58 9.24 0.61 -3.69
CA SER A 58 10.42 0.48 -4.57
C SER A 58 10.25 1.23 -5.89
N LEU A 59 9.05 1.19 -6.48
CA LEU A 59 8.72 1.93 -7.70
C LEU A 59 8.58 3.43 -7.49
N PHE A 60 8.15 3.85 -6.30
CA PHE A 60 8.02 5.26 -5.97
C PHE A 60 9.38 5.96 -5.97
N TRP A 61 10.41 5.29 -5.45
CA TRP A 61 11.78 5.84 -5.42
C TRP A 61 12.54 5.70 -6.74
N ASP A 62 12.27 4.67 -7.54
CA ASP A 62 12.90 4.46 -8.85
C ASP A 62 11.91 4.69 -10.00
N PHE A 63 11.72 5.95 -10.36
CA PHE A 63 10.81 6.38 -11.42
C PHE A 63 11.26 5.96 -12.83
N ASN A 64 12.53 5.56 -13.02
CA ASN A 64 13.06 5.18 -14.33
C ASN A 64 13.02 3.68 -14.58
N THR A 65 12.79 2.87 -13.54
CA THR A 65 12.73 1.42 -13.72
C THR A 65 11.53 1.03 -14.58
N THR A 66 11.80 0.29 -15.65
CA THR A 66 10.79 -0.30 -16.54
C THR A 66 10.40 -1.71 -16.10
N GLY A 67 11.06 -2.23 -15.05
CA GLY A 67 10.88 -3.58 -14.56
C GLY A 67 11.36 -3.71 -13.12
N LEU A 68 10.43 -3.95 -12.20
CA LEU A 68 10.72 -4.42 -10.86
C LEU A 68 10.65 -5.94 -10.83
N ASN A 69 11.65 -6.56 -10.19
CA ASN A 69 11.59 -7.96 -9.76
C ASN A 69 12.15 -8.03 -8.34
N LEU A 70 11.25 -8.10 -7.36
CA LEU A 70 11.60 -8.19 -5.94
C LEU A 70 11.16 -9.56 -5.43
N THR A 71 12.07 -10.29 -4.79
CA THR A 71 11.77 -11.57 -4.16
C THR A 71 12.33 -11.60 -2.75
N GLY A 72 11.66 -12.32 -1.86
CA GLY A 72 12.11 -12.44 -0.48
C GLY A 72 11.25 -13.38 0.35
N SER A 73 11.48 -13.36 1.66
CA SER A 73 10.69 -14.10 2.63
C SER A 73 10.00 -13.15 3.59
N LEU A 74 8.76 -13.50 3.97
CA LEU A 74 7.95 -12.73 4.91
C LEU A 74 7.00 -13.67 5.64
N SER A 75 6.85 -13.51 6.96
CA SER A 75 5.92 -14.28 7.79
C SER A 75 6.03 -15.82 7.65
N GLY A 76 7.24 -16.33 7.40
CA GLY A 76 7.50 -17.76 7.21
C GLY A 76 7.13 -18.30 5.81
N GLY A 77 6.65 -17.45 4.91
CA GLY A 77 6.47 -17.75 3.49
C GLY A 77 7.45 -17.00 2.60
N THR A 78 7.22 -17.05 1.29
CA THR A 78 7.99 -16.31 0.28
C THR A 78 7.09 -15.37 -0.49
N TYR A 79 7.69 -14.36 -1.11
CA TYR A 79 6.98 -13.46 -2.01
C TYR A 79 7.80 -13.17 -3.26
N SER A 80 7.08 -12.81 -4.32
CA SER A 80 7.63 -12.34 -5.58
C SER A 80 6.77 -11.20 -6.11
N THR A 81 7.39 -10.07 -6.43
CA THR A 81 6.72 -8.89 -6.96
C THR A 81 7.34 -8.54 -8.30
N THR A 82 6.48 -8.41 -9.32
CA THR A 82 6.89 -8.12 -10.69
C THR A 82 6.05 -7.00 -11.28
N THR A 83 6.63 -6.21 -12.18
CA THR A 83 5.87 -5.21 -12.94
C THR A 83 5.74 -5.59 -14.39
N ALA A 84 4.56 -5.33 -14.95
CA ALA A 84 4.33 -5.30 -16.39
C ALA A 84 3.87 -3.91 -16.81
N LEU A 85 4.49 -3.37 -17.87
CA LEU A 85 4.01 -2.15 -18.50
C LEU A 85 2.71 -2.47 -19.25
N ILE A 86 1.65 -1.71 -18.99
CA ILE A 86 0.46 -1.75 -19.84
C ILE A 86 0.74 -0.86 -21.06
N SER A 87 0.71 -1.45 -22.24
CA SER A 87 0.78 -0.71 -23.51
C SER A 87 -0.41 0.26 -23.63
N GLY A 88 -0.11 1.56 -23.67
CA GLY A 88 -1.07 2.65 -23.80
C GLY A 88 -0.37 4.02 -23.84
N PRO A 89 -1.07 5.11 -24.21
CA PRO A 89 -0.50 6.48 -24.19
C PRO A 89 -0.23 6.97 -22.75
N ASP A 90 -0.86 6.35 -21.76
CA ASP A 90 -0.64 6.58 -20.34
C ASP A 90 0.41 5.61 -19.80
N SER A 91 1.39 6.11 -19.05
CA SER A 91 2.47 5.34 -18.40
C SER A 91 1.97 4.52 -17.20
N ASN A 92 0.93 3.70 -17.41
CA ASN A 92 0.36 2.82 -16.41
C ASN A 92 1.24 1.57 -16.21
N VAL A 93 1.51 1.24 -14.96
CA VAL A 93 2.31 0.08 -14.56
C VAL A 93 1.42 -0.86 -13.76
N THR A 94 1.35 -2.12 -14.17
CA THR A 94 0.72 -3.17 -13.35
C THR A 94 1.78 -3.79 -12.47
N LEU A 95 1.56 -3.77 -11.16
CA LEU A 95 2.38 -4.49 -10.19
C LEU A 95 1.62 -5.75 -9.78
N THR A 96 2.23 -6.90 -10.01
CA THR A 96 1.73 -8.22 -9.59
C THR A 96 2.61 -8.73 -8.46
N ALA A 97 2.04 -8.83 -7.28
CA ALA A 97 2.67 -9.43 -6.10
C ALA A 97 2.06 -10.81 -5.84
N VAL A 98 2.90 -11.82 -5.64
CA VAL A 98 2.53 -13.20 -5.34
C VAL A 98 3.12 -13.55 -3.98
N GLY A 99 2.29 -14.01 -3.06
CA GLY A 99 2.68 -14.54 -1.77
C GLY A 99 2.46 -16.05 -1.73
N SER A 100 3.45 -16.79 -1.22
CA SER A 100 3.41 -18.25 -1.08
C SER A 100 3.57 -18.65 0.38
N TYR A 101 2.65 -19.47 0.88
CA TYR A 101 2.69 -20.01 2.24
C TYR A 101 2.22 -21.46 2.25
N GLN A 102 3.04 -22.37 2.79
CA GLN A 102 2.73 -23.82 2.88
C GLN A 102 2.29 -24.46 1.55
N GLY A 103 2.79 -23.96 0.41
CA GLY A 103 2.46 -24.47 -0.92
C GLY A 103 1.15 -23.92 -1.52
N LEU A 104 0.50 -22.97 -0.84
CA LEU A 104 -0.58 -22.16 -1.40
C LEU A 104 -0.03 -20.82 -1.86
N ASP A 105 -0.38 -20.44 -3.09
CA ASP A 105 -0.04 -19.16 -3.68
C ASP A 105 -1.30 -18.29 -3.79
N ASP A 106 -1.19 -17.02 -3.42
CA ASP A 106 -2.19 -16.00 -3.71
C ASP A 106 -1.52 -14.77 -4.33
N SER A 107 -2.28 -14.00 -5.10
CA SER A 107 -1.78 -12.85 -5.83
C SER A 107 -2.62 -11.60 -5.62
N VAL A 108 -1.92 -10.46 -5.57
CA VAL A 108 -2.48 -9.13 -5.52
C VAL A 108 -1.95 -8.37 -6.72
N ILE A 109 -2.87 -7.82 -7.51
CA ILE A 109 -2.55 -7.05 -8.71
C ILE A 109 -3.02 -5.63 -8.45
N ILE A 110 -2.11 -4.67 -8.54
CA ILE A 110 -2.41 -3.25 -8.42
C ILE A 110 -2.03 -2.51 -9.70
N LEU A 111 -2.87 -1.53 -10.06
CA LEU A 111 -2.62 -0.63 -11.18
C LEU A 111 -2.06 0.68 -10.63
N LEU A 112 -0.82 0.98 -11.01
CA LEU A 112 -0.13 2.22 -10.66
C LEU A 112 -0.12 3.15 -11.86
N ARG A 113 -0.23 4.45 -11.58
CA ARG A 113 -0.18 5.53 -12.57
C ARG A 113 0.76 6.60 -12.06
N ARG A 114 1.59 7.14 -12.95
CA ARG A 114 2.47 8.27 -12.62
C ARG A 114 1.63 9.53 -12.43
N TYR A 115 2.13 10.47 -11.62
CA TYR A 115 1.54 11.79 -11.51
C TYR A 115 1.60 12.53 -12.85
N TYR A 116 0.61 13.37 -13.11
CA TYR A 116 0.60 14.26 -14.27
C TYR A 116 1.08 15.63 -13.85
N PHE A 117 1.91 16.26 -14.69
CA PHE A 117 2.31 17.65 -14.53
C PHE A 117 1.11 18.58 -14.30
N SER A 118 -0.02 18.33 -15.00
CA SER A 118 -1.24 19.13 -14.90
C SER A 118 -1.99 19.03 -13.57
N MET A 119 -1.56 18.15 -12.65
CA MET A 119 -2.14 18.05 -11.31
C MET A 119 -1.63 19.17 -10.39
N PHE A 120 -0.44 19.70 -10.66
CA PHE A 120 0.16 20.76 -9.87
C PHE A 120 -0.30 22.12 -10.38
N ALA A 121 -0.65 23.01 -9.46
CA ALA A 121 -0.85 24.43 -9.76
C ALA A 121 0.47 25.07 -10.19
N VAL A 122 1.58 24.64 -9.57
CA VAL A 122 2.94 25.03 -9.92
C VAL A 122 3.83 23.78 -9.89
N ASN A 123 4.46 23.46 -11.01
CA ASN A 123 5.54 22.49 -11.05
C ASN A 123 6.75 23.15 -11.72
N VAL A 124 7.87 23.20 -10.98
CA VAL A 124 9.09 23.88 -11.40
C VAL A 124 10.31 22.99 -11.19
N GLN A 125 11.20 22.95 -12.17
CA GLN A 125 12.39 22.10 -12.08
C GLN A 125 13.45 22.69 -11.14
N THR A 126 13.71 23.99 -11.20
CA THR A 126 14.66 24.65 -10.29
C THR A 126 14.29 26.11 -10.08
N MET A 127 14.32 26.57 -8.84
CA MET A 127 14.13 27.99 -8.50
C MET A 127 15.48 28.73 -8.48
N SER A 128 16.04 29.03 -9.66
CA SER A 128 17.33 29.71 -9.79
C SER A 128 17.25 31.20 -9.42
N GLY A 129 17.26 31.49 -8.12
CA GLY A 129 17.15 32.87 -7.58
C GLY A 129 15.72 33.42 -7.51
N ALA A 130 14.74 32.73 -8.08
CA ALA A 130 13.33 32.98 -7.80
C ALA A 130 13.00 32.52 -6.38
N ALA A 131 12.15 33.26 -5.68
CA ALA A 131 11.64 32.90 -4.36
C ALA A 131 10.20 33.40 -4.21
N TRP A 132 9.37 32.62 -3.52
CA TRP A 132 8.04 33.07 -3.11
C TRP A 132 8.16 34.00 -1.91
N ALA A 133 7.53 35.16 -1.96
CA ALA A 133 7.66 36.21 -0.96
C ALA A 133 6.38 36.40 -0.15
N THR A 134 6.46 37.14 0.97
CA THR A 134 5.28 37.59 1.71
C THR A 134 4.28 38.26 0.77
N GLY A 135 3.04 37.78 0.78
CA GLY A 135 1.97 38.24 -0.11
C GLY A 135 1.67 37.30 -1.27
N ASP A 136 2.57 36.36 -1.57
CA ASP A 136 2.29 35.30 -2.54
C ASP A 136 1.38 34.24 -1.92
N THR A 137 0.41 33.76 -2.70
CA THR A 137 -0.49 32.67 -2.32
C THR A 137 -0.61 31.70 -3.47
N ILE A 138 -0.33 30.43 -3.21
CA ILE A 138 -0.50 29.35 -4.19
C ILE A 138 -1.66 28.47 -3.76
N GLN A 139 -2.68 28.45 -4.61
CA GLN A 139 -3.91 27.71 -4.40
C GLN A 139 -3.87 26.41 -5.21
N GLY A 140 -3.39 25.35 -4.58
CA GLY A 140 -3.26 24.01 -5.17
C GLY A 140 -1.89 23.38 -4.95
N PRO A 141 -1.70 22.13 -5.41
CA PRO A 141 -0.46 21.40 -5.19
C PRO A 141 0.72 22.08 -5.87
N LEU A 142 1.86 22.10 -5.20
CA LEU A 142 3.12 22.64 -5.71
C LEU A 142 4.20 21.57 -5.70
N HIS A 143 4.98 21.49 -6.79
CA HIS A 143 6.17 20.65 -6.87
C HIS A 143 7.41 21.45 -7.26
N VAL A 144 8.53 21.25 -6.55
CA VAL A 144 9.85 21.75 -6.94
C VAL A 144 10.86 20.60 -7.01
N GLU A 145 11.41 20.31 -8.19
CA GLU A 145 12.43 19.24 -8.32
C GLU A 145 13.76 19.66 -7.67
N GLY A 146 14.04 20.97 -7.60
CA GLY A 146 15.18 21.54 -6.88
C GLY A 146 14.85 22.03 -5.47
N ASP A 147 15.50 23.12 -5.07
CA ASP A 147 15.23 23.78 -3.78
C ASP A 147 14.03 24.72 -3.88
N LEU A 148 13.13 24.65 -2.88
CA LEU A 148 12.05 25.62 -2.72
C LEU A 148 12.58 26.83 -1.97
N ASN A 149 12.69 27.96 -2.67
CA ASN A 149 13.12 29.21 -2.08
C ASN A 149 11.91 30.03 -1.63
N THR A 150 11.90 30.43 -0.36
CA THR A 150 10.86 31.29 0.21
C THR A 150 11.48 32.47 0.95
N SER A 151 10.75 33.56 1.03
CA SER A 151 11.18 34.83 1.60
C SER A 151 10.03 35.41 2.43
N GLY A 152 10.15 35.36 3.76
CA GLY A 152 9.06 35.80 4.65
C GLY A 152 7.93 34.78 4.71
N SER A 153 6.68 35.22 4.52
CA SER A 153 5.47 34.41 4.78
C SER A 153 4.58 34.24 3.53
N PRO A 154 5.06 33.61 2.45
CA PRO A 154 4.16 33.12 1.40
C PRO A 154 3.22 32.04 1.97
N VAL A 155 2.04 31.90 1.37
CA VAL A 155 1.02 30.93 1.78
C VAL A 155 0.86 29.85 0.71
N PHE A 156 0.98 28.58 1.11
CA PHE A 156 0.74 27.42 0.25
C PHE A 156 -0.50 26.69 0.79
N GLU A 157 -1.60 26.73 0.02
CA GLU A 157 -2.89 26.16 0.44
C GLU A 157 -3.03 24.66 0.09
N GLY A 158 -2.17 24.13 -0.78
CA GLY A 158 -2.15 22.72 -1.15
C GLY A 158 -0.83 22.05 -0.82
N GLU A 159 -0.78 20.72 -1.00
CA GLU A 159 0.40 19.91 -0.76
C GLU A 159 1.64 20.44 -1.51
N VAL A 160 2.74 20.60 -0.77
CA VAL A 160 4.03 21.04 -1.30
C VAL A 160 5.01 19.88 -1.30
N THR A 161 5.50 19.50 -2.46
CA THR A 161 6.51 18.46 -2.64
C THR A 161 7.81 19.06 -3.17
N ILE A 162 8.94 18.72 -2.56
CA ILE A 162 10.25 19.20 -2.98
C ILE A 162 11.25 18.05 -3.06
N ALA A 163 12.05 17.95 -4.12
CA ALA A 163 13.13 16.96 -4.18
C ALA A 163 14.41 17.47 -3.50
N GLY A 164 14.65 18.78 -3.53
CA GLY A 164 15.72 19.46 -2.81
C GLY A 164 15.34 19.84 -1.37
N LYS A 165 15.85 21.00 -0.91
CA LYS A 165 15.60 21.54 0.44
C LYS A 165 14.71 22.78 0.42
N LEU A 166 14.06 23.04 1.55
CA LEU A 166 13.39 24.31 1.80
C LEU A 166 14.44 25.37 2.20
N ASN A 167 14.69 26.32 1.31
CA ASN A 167 15.51 27.50 1.57
C ASN A 167 14.60 28.66 1.99
N ALA A 168 14.23 28.71 3.26
CA ALA A 168 13.49 29.83 3.83
C ALA A 168 14.45 30.93 4.27
N SER A 169 14.44 32.06 3.56
CA SER A 169 15.12 33.28 3.99
C SER A 169 14.19 34.10 4.88
N PRO A 170 14.57 34.43 6.12
CA PRO A 170 13.84 35.43 6.89
C PRO A 170 14.05 36.79 6.19
N VAL A 171 13.00 37.38 5.65
CA VAL A 171 13.05 38.77 5.16
C VAL A 171 13.49 39.65 6.31
N TYR A 172 14.60 40.37 6.19
CA TYR A 172 14.90 41.45 7.13
C TYR A 172 13.89 42.58 6.91
N SER A 173 12.76 42.52 7.62
CA SER A 173 11.79 43.61 7.72
C SER A 173 11.97 44.28 9.07
N PRO A 174 11.96 45.63 9.17
CA PRO A 174 11.92 46.33 10.44
C PRO A 174 10.51 46.17 11.04
N GLY A 175 10.24 45.01 11.61
CA GLY A 175 8.95 44.59 12.16
C GLY A 175 9.09 43.30 12.98
N PRO A 176 8.01 42.78 13.57
CA PRO A 176 8.05 41.50 14.29
C PRO A 176 8.66 40.40 13.40
N PRO A 177 9.35 39.41 13.98
CA PRO A 177 10.17 38.46 13.24
C PRO A 177 9.35 37.82 12.11
N PRO A 178 9.92 37.67 10.91
CA PRO A 178 9.20 37.08 9.79
C PRO A 178 8.77 35.67 10.20
N SER A 179 7.46 35.42 10.23
CA SER A 179 6.97 34.05 10.17
C SER A 179 7.52 33.44 8.90
N GLY A 180 8.04 32.21 8.97
CA GLY A 180 8.45 31.49 7.77
C GLY A 180 7.29 31.28 6.79
N PRO A 181 7.51 30.55 5.69
CA PRO A 181 6.43 30.12 4.81
C PRO A 181 5.33 29.40 5.60
N ILE A 182 4.09 29.64 5.21
CA ILE A 182 2.90 29.02 5.79
C ILE A 182 2.44 27.91 4.87
N PHE A 183 2.42 26.68 5.38
CA PHE A 183 1.88 25.50 4.70
C PHE A 183 0.58 25.14 5.40
N GLU A 184 -0.55 25.33 4.72
CA GLU A 184 -1.88 24.97 5.24
C GLU A 184 -2.16 23.47 5.09
N ASP A 185 -1.43 22.81 4.20
CA ASP A 185 -1.41 21.36 3.99
C ASP A 185 0.02 20.79 4.21
N ASN A 186 0.28 19.57 3.77
CA ASN A 186 1.54 18.88 3.99
C ASN A 186 2.70 19.46 3.17
N LEU A 187 3.89 19.50 3.80
CA LEU A 187 5.18 19.69 3.14
C LEU A 187 5.93 18.35 3.14
N LEU A 188 6.23 17.83 1.95
CA LEU A 188 7.02 16.63 1.75
C LEU A 188 8.35 16.98 1.08
N THR A 189 9.46 16.48 1.63
CA THR A 189 10.82 16.77 1.15
C THR A 189 11.54 15.50 0.70
N GLY A 190 12.45 15.61 -0.25
CA GLY A 190 13.14 14.46 -0.87
C GLY A 190 12.27 13.71 -1.87
N ILE A 191 11.14 14.27 -2.28
CA ILE A 191 10.22 13.66 -3.25
C ILE A 191 10.52 14.25 -4.63
N SER A 192 10.89 13.40 -5.58
CA SER A 192 11.06 13.76 -7.00
C SER A 192 9.81 13.37 -7.76
N VAL A 193 9.25 14.30 -8.54
CA VAL A 193 8.06 14.04 -9.36
C VAL A 193 8.33 14.54 -10.79
N PRO A 194 8.50 13.62 -11.76
CA PRO A 194 8.80 13.97 -13.15
C PRO A 194 7.64 14.64 -13.89
#